data_AF-A0A674DC11-F1
#
_entry.id   AF-A0A674DC11-F1
#
_cell.length_a   1.000
_cell.length_b   1.000
_cell.length_c   1.000
_cell.angle_alpha   90.00
_cell.angle_beta   90.00
_cell.angle_gamma   90.00
#
_symmetry.space_group_name_H-M   'P 1'
#
loop_
_entity.id
_entity.type
_entity.pdbx_description
1 polymer ?
#
loop_
_entity_poly.entity_id
_entity_poly.type
_entity_poly.pdbx_seq_one_letter_code
_entity_poly.pdbx_strand_id
1 'polypeptide(L)'
;MDQGVVEEWLSEFKTLPDSAVSSYAASLKEKGSLVPALYKVIRENYSDLLEPVCHQLFEFYRSGEPRLQRFVLQFLPELLWSLLLAPSAARDPHTSGCIEALLLGIYNLEIVDKDGQSKVLSFTVPSLSKPSVYHEPSTIGSLALTEGALANHGLRRVVYSGPHLQRETFTAQNRFEVLTFLLLCYNAALSYMTSSSLQSLCQLSSRVCICGYPRQQLRRYKGISSRLTVTSEFLVQLITGIHYALCNGEMDLGSKALDDVLYRAQLELYPEALLVGNAIKSSQQCAALKSGASKEGARSIQVEITPTSSRISRNAVTSLSIRGHRWKRHDGDPATPGGQGSSIPEISVTMPNGDSLRPRDPRPLTQSDPEPLGSASEVSPTHDPSPRGQEVRRQKSVRRLVDESSGPSSAGRAQY
;
A
#
# COMPACT_ATOMS: atom_id res chain seq x y z
N MET A 1 40.65 8.63 -10.28
CA MET A 1 39.87 8.25 -11.49
C MET A 1 38.41 8.63 -11.30
N ASP A 2 37.75 8.21 -10.22
CA ASP A 2 36.32 8.51 -9.97
C ASP A 2 35.95 10.00 -9.91
N GLN A 3 36.78 10.85 -9.28
CA GLN A 3 36.52 12.29 -9.19
C GLN A 3 36.49 12.98 -10.56
N GLY A 4 37.44 12.66 -11.44
CA GLY A 4 37.51 13.26 -12.79
C GLY A 4 36.29 12.92 -13.65
N VAL A 5 35.69 11.72 -13.48
CA VAL A 5 34.45 11.34 -14.18
C VAL A 5 33.27 12.19 -13.72
N VAL A 6 33.19 12.49 -12.41
CA VAL A 6 32.12 13.33 -11.86
C VAL A 6 32.32 14.79 -12.29
N GLU A 7 33.53 15.31 -12.27
CA GLU A 7 33.84 16.67 -12.73
C GLU A 7 33.55 16.86 -14.22
N GLU A 8 33.92 15.89 -15.06
CA GLU A 8 33.58 15.89 -16.48
C GLU A 8 32.05 15.91 -16.68
N TRP A 9 31.32 15.05 -15.97
CA TRP A 9 29.86 15.01 -16.00
C TRP A 9 29.20 16.33 -15.54
N LEU A 10 29.76 16.98 -14.53
CA LEU A 10 29.32 18.30 -14.07
C LEU A 10 29.56 19.38 -15.13
N SER A 11 30.71 19.32 -15.83
CA SER A 11 31.06 20.30 -16.86
C SER A 11 30.22 20.14 -18.13
N GLU A 12 29.98 18.90 -18.56
CA GLU A 12 29.22 18.58 -19.76
C GLU A 12 27.80 19.12 -19.66
N PHE A 13 27.12 18.87 -18.53
CA PHE A 13 25.74 19.32 -18.36
C PHE A 13 25.59 20.84 -18.33
N LYS A 14 26.53 21.56 -17.70
CA LYS A 14 26.50 23.04 -17.66
C LYS A 14 26.57 23.68 -19.04
N THR A 15 27.12 22.99 -20.03
CA THR A 15 27.29 23.50 -21.40
C THR A 15 26.19 23.04 -22.36
N LEU A 16 25.26 22.21 -21.91
CA LEU A 16 24.21 21.66 -22.77
C LEU A 16 23.08 22.67 -23.00
N PRO A 17 22.61 22.84 -24.24
CA PRO A 17 21.39 23.58 -24.52
C PRO A 17 20.15 22.77 -24.14
N ASP A 18 19.05 23.46 -23.79
CA ASP A 18 17.78 22.85 -23.38
C ASP A 18 17.22 21.84 -24.42
N SER A 19 17.48 22.08 -25.71
CA SER A 19 17.07 21.19 -26.80
C SER A 19 17.77 19.83 -26.81
N ALA A 20 18.95 19.72 -26.18
CA ALA A 20 19.75 18.50 -26.14
C ALA A 20 19.50 17.64 -24.89
N VAL A 21 18.71 18.12 -23.92
CA VAL A 21 18.50 17.47 -22.62
C VAL A 21 17.96 16.04 -22.77
N SER A 22 16.98 15.82 -23.65
CA SER A 22 16.40 14.48 -23.87
C SER A 22 17.40 13.50 -24.52
N SER A 23 18.23 13.99 -25.45
CA SER A 23 19.30 13.19 -26.07
C SER A 23 20.38 12.83 -25.04
N TYR A 24 20.75 13.78 -24.19
CA TYR A 24 21.70 13.55 -23.10
C TYR A 24 21.16 12.54 -22.08
N ALA A 25 19.87 12.63 -21.73
CA ALA A 25 19.25 11.67 -20.84
C ALA A 25 19.29 10.23 -21.38
N ALA A 26 19.29 10.06 -22.72
CA ALA A 26 19.48 8.76 -23.35
C ALA A 26 20.91 8.23 -23.18
N SER A 27 21.92 9.08 -23.32
CA SER A 27 23.34 8.70 -23.26
C SER A 27 23.85 8.44 -21.84
N LEU A 28 23.17 8.93 -20.80
CA LEU A 28 23.54 8.67 -19.40
C LEU A 28 23.64 7.18 -19.05
N LYS A 29 22.84 6.32 -19.70
CA LYS A 29 22.89 4.87 -19.48
C LYS A 29 24.20 4.25 -19.97
N GLU A 30 24.86 4.86 -20.94
CA GLU A 30 26.13 4.39 -21.53
C GLU A 30 27.32 4.71 -20.62
N LYS A 31 27.18 5.69 -19.72
CA LYS A 31 28.22 6.11 -18.77
C LYS A 31 28.26 5.20 -17.54
N GLY A 32 28.67 3.93 -17.75
CA GLY A 32 28.67 2.90 -16.70
C GLY A 32 29.54 3.21 -15.46
N SER A 33 30.57 4.05 -15.59
CA SER A 33 31.44 4.49 -14.49
C SER A 33 30.85 5.61 -13.64
N LEU A 34 29.87 6.35 -14.16
CA LEU A 34 29.30 7.52 -13.50
C LEU A 34 28.46 7.13 -12.27
N VAL A 35 27.57 6.14 -12.42
CA VAL A 35 26.66 5.73 -11.33
C VAL A 35 27.43 5.26 -10.08
N PRO A 36 28.44 4.37 -10.19
CA PRO A 36 29.27 4.01 -9.04
C PRO A 36 30.02 5.20 -8.42
N ALA A 37 30.54 6.12 -9.23
CA ALA A 37 31.24 7.31 -8.75
C ALA A 37 30.28 8.25 -7.97
N LEU A 38 29.06 8.44 -8.45
CA LEU A 38 28.03 9.22 -7.76
C LEU A 38 27.61 8.57 -6.43
N TYR A 39 27.42 7.24 -6.38
CA TYR A 39 27.17 6.55 -5.12
C TYR A 39 28.32 6.74 -4.12
N LYS A 40 29.56 6.77 -4.60
CA LYS A 40 30.73 7.02 -3.75
C LYS A 40 30.71 8.44 -3.17
N VAL A 41 30.47 9.46 -4.01
CA VAL A 41 30.34 10.86 -3.55
C VAL A 41 29.21 11.02 -2.52
N ILE A 42 28.05 10.40 -2.75
CA ILE A 42 26.90 10.47 -1.82
C ILE A 42 27.17 9.72 -0.50
N ARG A 43 28.01 8.68 -0.51
CA ARG A 43 28.42 7.97 0.72
C ARG A 43 29.49 8.74 1.49
N GLU A 44 30.42 9.35 0.77
CA GLU A 44 31.48 10.19 1.28
C GLU A 44 30.96 11.62 1.47
N ASN A 45 30.03 11.79 2.43
CA ASN A 45 29.32 13.04 2.77
C ASN A 45 30.21 14.27 3.10
N TYR A 46 31.52 14.19 2.93
CA TYR A 46 32.51 15.26 3.15
C TYR A 46 33.27 15.63 1.87
N SER A 47 32.84 15.14 0.71
CA SER A 47 33.47 15.50 -0.55
C SER A 47 33.06 16.91 -0.99
N ASP A 48 34.01 17.71 -1.46
CA ASP A 48 33.75 19.02 -2.09
C ASP A 48 32.84 18.92 -3.33
N LEU A 49 32.74 17.72 -3.92
CA LEU A 49 31.87 17.44 -5.06
C LEU A 49 30.41 17.19 -4.67
N LEU A 50 30.08 17.03 -3.39
CA LEU A 50 28.73 16.69 -2.96
C LEU A 50 27.73 17.80 -3.29
N GLU A 51 28.08 19.05 -2.98
CA GLU A 51 27.24 20.21 -3.25
C GLU A 51 26.91 20.36 -4.76
N PRO A 52 27.88 20.42 -5.69
CA PRO A 52 27.56 20.54 -7.11
C PRO A 52 26.82 19.31 -7.66
N VAL A 53 27.09 18.10 -7.14
CA VAL A 53 26.33 16.89 -7.50
C VAL A 53 24.88 17.01 -7.06
N CYS A 54 24.60 17.42 -5.82
CA CYS A 54 23.23 17.61 -5.33
C CYS A 54 22.47 18.66 -6.15
N HIS A 55 23.11 19.78 -6.47
CA HIS A 55 22.51 20.81 -7.33
C HIS A 55 22.19 20.27 -8.73
N GLN A 56 23.12 19.55 -9.36
CA GLN A 56 22.87 18.98 -10.70
C GLN A 56 21.79 17.89 -10.68
N LEU A 57 21.73 17.06 -9.64
CA LEU A 57 20.65 16.09 -9.45
C LEU A 57 19.29 16.78 -9.27
N PHE A 58 19.25 17.93 -8.58
CA PHE A 58 18.04 18.73 -8.47
C PHE A 58 17.59 19.29 -9.82
N GLU A 59 18.51 19.88 -10.60
CA GLU A 59 18.22 20.39 -11.94
C GLU A 59 17.74 19.28 -12.89
N PHE A 60 18.32 18.09 -12.80
CA PHE A 60 17.85 16.91 -13.54
C PHE A 60 16.40 16.58 -13.19
N TYR A 61 16.04 16.63 -11.91
CA TYR A 61 14.68 16.37 -11.46
C TYR A 61 13.70 17.45 -11.93
N ARG A 62 14.13 18.71 -11.84
CA ARG A 62 13.38 19.91 -12.21
C ARG A 62 13.09 20.01 -13.71
N SER A 63 13.96 19.43 -14.55
CA SER A 63 13.79 19.43 -16.01
C SER A 63 12.46 18.82 -16.50
N GLY A 64 11.81 17.98 -15.68
CA GLY A 64 10.57 17.29 -16.06
C GLY A 64 10.77 16.11 -17.02
N GLU A 65 12.02 15.85 -17.46
CA GLU A 65 12.34 14.70 -18.33
C GLU A 65 12.30 13.40 -17.50
N PRO A 66 11.40 12.45 -17.81
CA PRO A 66 11.17 11.28 -16.98
C PRO A 66 12.41 10.37 -16.85
N ARG A 67 13.31 10.37 -17.85
CA ARG A 67 14.58 9.63 -17.78
C ARG A 67 15.53 10.21 -16.73
N LEU A 68 15.62 11.54 -16.65
CA LEU A 68 16.46 12.23 -15.67
C LEU A 68 15.89 12.10 -14.27
N GLN A 69 14.57 12.23 -14.11
CA GLN A 69 13.90 11.99 -12.82
C GLN A 69 14.17 10.58 -12.30
N ARG A 70 14.07 9.55 -13.15
CA ARG A 70 14.40 8.16 -12.78
C ARG A 70 15.88 7.99 -12.42
N PHE A 71 16.77 8.66 -13.17
CA PHE A 71 18.20 8.66 -12.87
C PHE A 71 18.51 9.24 -11.48
N VAL A 72 17.81 10.30 -11.06
CA VAL A 72 17.95 10.89 -9.73
C VAL A 72 17.36 9.95 -8.66
N LEU A 73 16.16 9.41 -8.90
CA LEU A 73 15.49 8.52 -7.95
C LEU A 73 16.30 7.26 -7.61
N GLN A 74 17.17 6.78 -8.51
CA GLN A 74 18.00 5.61 -8.22
C GLN A 74 18.90 5.81 -6.99
N PHE A 75 19.33 7.05 -6.73
CA PHE A 75 20.19 7.42 -5.60
C PHE A 75 19.41 7.75 -4.33
N LEU A 76 18.06 7.82 -4.41
CA LEU A 76 17.21 8.20 -3.28
C LEU A 76 17.51 7.37 -2.02
N PRO A 77 17.65 6.02 -2.06
CA PRO A 77 17.88 5.27 -0.84
C PRO A 77 19.17 5.66 -0.10
N GLU A 78 20.23 5.99 -0.82
CA GLU A 78 21.49 6.43 -0.21
C GLU A 78 21.38 7.87 0.31
N LEU A 79 20.68 8.76 -0.42
CA LEU A 79 20.39 10.13 0.05
C LEU A 79 19.58 10.12 1.35
N LEU A 80 18.55 9.27 1.44
CA LEU A 80 17.76 9.07 2.67
C LEU A 80 18.63 8.57 3.82
N TRP A 81 19.52 7.61 3.57
CA TRP A 81 20.45 7.11 4.59
C TRP A 81 21.39 8.22 5.09
N SER A 82 22.00 8.98 4.17
CA SER A 82 22.90 10.09 4.50
C SER A 82 22.19 11.16 5.33
N LEU A 83 20.94 11.52 5.00
CA LEU A 83 20.13 12.44 5.80
C LEU A 83 19.84 11.88 7.21
N LEU A 84 19.42 10.62 7.31
CA LEU A 84 19.08 9.99 8.59
C LEU A 84 20.29 9.78 9.50
N LEU A 85 21.50 9.77 8.94
CA LEU A 85 22.75 9.78 9.69
C LEU A 85 23.11 11.15 10.28
N ALA A 86 22.55 12.22 9.73
CA ALA A 86 22.88 13.59 10.09
C ALA A 86 22.33 14.18 11.41
N PRO A 87 21.53 13.52 12.28
CA PRO A 87 21.02 14.23 13.46
C PRO A 87 22.01 14.36 14.64
N SER A 88 22.27 15.62 14.98
CA SER A 88 22.63 16.19 16.30
C SER A 88 24.13 16.34 16.62
N ALA A 89 24.60 17.58 16.44
CA ALA A 89 25.73 18.23 17.13
C ALA A 89 27.19 17.97 16.71
N ALA A 90 27.49 17.09 15.73
CA ALA A 90 28.89 16.70 15.48
C ALA A 90 29.40 16.82 14.03
N ARG A 91 28.65 17.42 13.09
CA ARG A 91 29.11 17.59 11.70
C ARG A 91 28.86 19.00 11.16
N ASP A 92 29.71 19.38 10.22
CA ASP A 92 29.77 20.68 9.57
C ASP A 92 28.41 21.04 8.93
N PRO A 93 27.79 22.19 9.26
CA PRO A 93 26.48 22.58 8.74
C PRO A 93 26.38 22.63 7.21
N HIS A 94 27.50 22.86 6.52
CA HIS A 94 27.54 23.04 5.07
C HIS A 94 27.28 21.75 4.27
N THR A 95 27.71 20.58 4.75
CA THR A 95 27.58 19.31 3.99
C THR A 95 26.24 18.61 4.20
N SER A 96 25.59 18.78 5.37
CA SER A 96 24.24 18.25 5.62
C SER A 96 23.16 19.00 4.83
N GLY A 97 23.34 20.32 4.67
CA GLY A 97 22.34 21.19 4.05
C GLY A 97 22.06 20.88 2.57
N CYS A 98 23.04 20.39 1.82
CA CYS A 98 22.88 20.13 0.38
C CYS A 98 21.93 18.96 0.09
N ILE A 99 22.08 17.85 0.83
CA ILE A 99 21.21 16.67 0.69
C ILE A 99 19.80 17.01 1.21
N GLU A 100 19.72 17.75 2.31
CA GLU A 100 18.45 18.27 2.84
C GLU A 100 17.71 19.12 1.79
N ALA A 101 18.39 20.10 1.21
CA ALA A 101 17.82 20.96 0.18
C ALA A 101 17.37 20.17 -1.06
N LEU A 102 18.18 19.20 -1.51
CA LEU A 102 17.82 18.32 -2.64
C LEU A 102 16.54 17.52 -2.36
N LEU A 103 16.48 16.81 -1.22
CA LEU A 103 15.33 15.97 -0.87
C LEU A 103 14.07 16.81 -0.68
N LEU A 104 14.19 17.97 -0.04
CA LEU A 104 13.08 18.89 0.17
C LEU A 104 12.61 19.53 -1.14
N GLY A 105 13.53 19.87 -2.04
CA GLY A 105 13.24 20.36 -3.37
C GLY A 105 12.46 19.33 -4.20
N ILE A 106 12.93 18.07 -4.21
CA ILE A 106 12.22 16.96 -4.89
C ILE A 106 10.83 16.77 -4.29
N TYR A 107 10.71 16.79 -2.97
CA TYR A 107 9.43 16.66 -2.28
C TYR A 107 8.45 17.76 -2.72
N ASN A 108 8.87 19.02 -2.66
CA ASN A 108 8.02 20.16 -3.02
C ASN A 108 7.61 20.13 -4.51
N LEU A 109 8.47 19.61 -5.40
CA LEU A 109 8.12 19.41 -6.81
C LEU A 109 7.09 18.27 -6.99
N GLU A 110 7.19 17.18 -6.22
CA GLU A 110 6.32 16.00 -6.39
C GLU A 110 4.94 16.13 -5.75
N ILE A 111 4.77 16.97 -4.73
CA ILE A 111 3.47 17.18 -4.06
C ILE A 111 2.53 18.10 -4.86
N VAL A 112 3.01 18.72 -5.93
CA VAL A 112 2.25 19.60 -6.80
C VAL A 112 1.98 18.89 -8.13
N ASP A 113 0.77 19.03 -8.66
CA ASP A 113 0.39 18.51 -9.98
C ASP A 113 0.80 19.50 -11.10
N LYS A 114 0.66 19.10 -12.35
CA LYS A 114 1.00 19.92 -13.54
C LYS A 114 0.29 21.27 -13.55
N ASP A 115 -0.90 21.34 -12.97
CA ASP A 115 -1.72 22.56 -12.88
C ASP A 115 -1.41 23.43 -11.64
N GLY A 116 -0.35 23.10 -10.89
CA GLY A 116 0.04 23.84 -9.69
C GLY A 116 -0.79 23.52 -8.44
N GLN A 117 -1.69 22.55 -8.51
CA GLN A 117 -2.56 22.15 -7.40
C GLN A 117 -1.92 21.07 -6.53
N SER A 118 -2.33 20.97 -5.26
CA SER A 118 -1.87 19.89 -4.38
C SER A 118 -2.29 18.52 -4.92
N LYS A 119 -1.30 17.65 -5.15
CA LYS A 119 -1.49 16.29 -5.66
C LYS A 119 -2.16 15.42 -4.59
N VAL A 120 -3.26 14.76 -4.97
CA VAL A 120 -3.99 13.81 -4.12
C VAL A 120 -4.00 12.44 -4.79
N LEU A 121 -3.27 11.50 -4.19
CA LEU A 121 -3.16 10.14 -4.69
C LEU A 121 -4.33 9.31 -4.18
N SER A 122 -5.12 8.81 -5.12
CA SER A 122 -6.34 8.06 -4.83
C SER A 122 -6.59 6.99 -5.87
N PHE A 123 -7.23 5.91 -5.44
CA PHE A 123 -7.67 4.84 -6.32
C PHE A 123 -9.10 4.46 -5.99
N THR A 124 -9.75 3.78 -6.92
CA THR A 124 -11.11 3.29 -6.77
C THR A 124 -11.06 1.83 -6.39
N VAL A 125 -11.69 1.47 -5.27
CA VAL A 125 -11.77 0.06 -4.83
C VAL A 125 -12.66 -0.70 -5.83
N PRO A 126 -12.14 -1.75 -6.51
CA PRO A 126 -12.95 -2.55 -7.42
C PRO A 126 -14.10 -3.26 -6.69
N SER A 127 -15.20 -3.48 -7.39
CA SER A 127 -16.36 -4.22 -6.87
C SER A 127 -16.75 -5.33 -7.83
N LEU A 128 -16.98 -6.54 -7.29
CA LEU A 128 -17.47 -7.69 -8.06
C LEU A 128 -18.90 -7.47 -8.58
N SER A 129 -19.63 -6.57 -7.94
CA SER A 129 -21.00 -6.27 -8.32
C SER A 129 -21.12 -5.28 -9.48
N LYS A 130 -19.99 -4.73 -9.96
CA LYS A 130 -19.93 -3.92 -11.18
C LYS A 130 -19.20 -4.69 -12.28
N PRO A 131 -19.63 -4.57 -13.55
CA PRO A 131 -18.89 -5.13 -14.65
C PRO A 131 -17.50 -4.53 -14.71
N SER A 132 -16.53 -5.38 -14.99
CA SER A 132 -15.14 -4.99 -15.15
C SER A 132 -14.58 -5.58 -16.44
N VAL A 133 -13.36 -5.19 -16.80
CA VAL A 133 -12.64 -5.78 -17.95
C VAL A 133 -12.43 -7.29 -17.78
N TYR A 134 -12.52 -7.82 -16.57
CA TYR A 134 -12.25 -9.24 -16.26
C TYR A 134 -13.49 -10.08 -16.00
N HIS A 135 -14.64 -9.48 -15.67
CA HIS A 135 -15.82 -10.24 -15.27
C HIS A 135 -17.14 -9.48 -15.48
N GLU A 136 -18.21 -10.25 -15.67
CA GLU A 136 -19.58 -9.75 -15.69
C GLU A 136 -20.30 -10.19 -14.41
N PRO A 137 -20.96 -9.30 -13.64
CA PRO A 137 -21.52 -9.64 -12.33
C PRO A 137 -22.61 -10.71 -12.39
N SER A 138 -23.31 -10.81 -13.52
CA SER A 138 -24.34 -11.84 -13.76
C SER A 138 -23.79 -13.27 -13.70
N THR A 139 -22.50 -13.46 -13.95
CA THR A 139 -21.83 -14.76 -13.86
C THR A 139 -21.52 -15.17 -12.41
N ILE A 140 -21.47 -14.20 -11.49
CA ILE A 140 -21.24 -14.42 -10.08
C ILE A 140 -22.62 -14.56 -9.44
N GLY A 141 -23.01 -15.79 -9.08
CA GLY A 141 -24.36 -16.09 -8.59
C GLY A 141 -24.83 -15.13 -7.48
N SER A 142 -26.16 -15.04 -7.30
CA SER A 142 -26.88 -14.06 -6.45
C SER A 142 -26.33 -13.84 -5.03
N LEU A 143 -25.47 -14.71 -4.51
CA LEU A 143 -24.82 -14.59 -3.21
C LEU A 143 -23.78 -13.44 -3.13
N ALA A 144 -23.16 -13.05 -4.24
CA ALA A 144 -22.24 -11.90 -4.27
C ALA A 144 -22.96 -10.55 -4.46
N LEU A 145 -24.25 -10.59 -4.82
CA LEU A 145 -25.10 -9.45 -5.12
C LEU A 145 -26.14 -9.25 -4.02
N THR A 146 -25.72 -9.29 -2.75
CA THR A 146 -26.62 -9.00 -1.64
C THR A 146 -27.05 -7.54 -1.66
N GLU A 147 -28.24 -7.23 -1.12
CA GLU A 147 -28.77 -5.86 -1.05
C GLU A 147 -27.80 -4.89 -0.33
N GLY A 148 -27.05 -5.37 0.67
CA GLY A 148 -25.97 -4.60 1.32
C GLY A 148 -24.69 -4.45 0.49
N ALA A 149 -24.38 -5.40 -0.40
CA ALA A 149 -23.36 -5.22 -1.42
C ALA A 149 -23.81 -4.15 -2.43
N LEU A 150 -25.08 -4.19 -2.87
CA LEU A 150 -25.76 -3.23 -3.76
C LEU A 150 -25.89 -1.81 -3.19
N ALA A 151 -26.26 -1.66 -1.92
CA ALA A 151 -26.37 -0.35 -1.27
C ALA A 151 -25.02 0.38 -1.16
N ASN A 152 -23.91 -0.37 -1.15
CA ASN A 152 -22.55 0.15 -1.16
C ASN A 152 -21.98 0.33 -2.59
N HIS A 153 -22.79 0.26 -3.67
CA HIS A 153 -22.36 0.36 -5.09
C HIS A 153 -21.77 1.71 -5.54
N GLY A 154 -21.39 2.59 -4.62
CA GLY A 154 -20.43 3.62 -4.95
C GLY A 154 -19.10 2.95 -5.31
N LEU A 155 -18.56 3.22 -6.50
CA LEU A 155 -17.14 3.02 -6.73
C LEU A 155 -16.42 3.92 -5.72
N ARG A 156 -16.03 3.37 -4.57
CA ARG A 156 -15.48 4.17 -3.48
C ARG A 156 -14.06 4.57 -3.86
N ARG A 157 -13.89 5.85 -4.12
CA ARG A 157 -12.56 6.46 -4.25
C ARG A 157 -11.96 6.61 -2.85
N VAL A 158 -10.79 6.04 -2.66
CA VAL A 158 -10.03 6.09 -1.40
C VAL A 158 -8.75 6.86 -1.67
N VAL A 159 -8.48 7.84 -0.81
CA VAL A 159 -7.23 8.59 -0.80
C VAL A 159 -6.25 7.80 0.06
N TYR A 160 -5.07 7.50 -0.48
CA TYR A 160 -4.01 6.79 0.23
C TYR A 160 -2.79 7.68 0.49
N SER A 161 -2.69 8.84 -0.16
CA SER A 161 -1.64 9.82 0.12
C SER A 161 -2.07 11.21 -0.35
N GLY A 162 -1.80 12.22 0.48
CA GLY A 162 -2.08 13.62 0.19
C GLY A 162 -3.49 14.08 0.58
N PRO A 163 -3.77 15.39 0.48
CA PRO A 163 -2.86 16.44 0.02
C PRO A 163 -1.72 16.70 1.01
N HIS A 164 -0.53 16.96 0.49
CA HIS A 164 0.68 17.25 1.28
C HIS A 164 1.00 18.75 1.25
N LEU A 165 1.56 19.26 2.34
CA LEU A 165 1.91 20.68 2.48
C LEU A 165 3.38 20.93 2.14
N GLN A 166 3.66 21.98 1.37
CA GLN A 166 5.02 22.43 1.08
C GLN A 166 5.81 22.72 2.37
N ARG A 167 7.10 22.38 2.36
CA ARG A 167 7.99 22.54 3.52
C ARG A 167 9.24 23.30 3.11
N GLU A 168 9.67 24.23 3.94
CA GLU A 168 10.88 25.03 3.74
C GLU A 168 12.11 24.45 4.42
N THR A 169 11.92 23.70 5.52
CA THR A 169 13.00 23.05 6.27
C THR A 169 12.58 21.70 6.84
N PHE A 170 13.57 20.83 7.09
CA PHE A 170 13.35 19.60 7.85
C PHE A 170 13.21 19.91 9.34
N THR A 171 12.17 19.33 9.94
CA THR A 171 11.91 19.35 11.38
C THR A 171 11.73 17.92 11.89
N ALA A 172 11.87 17.70 13.19
CA ALA A 172 11.65 16.38 13.77
C ALA A 172 10.24 15.81 13.50
N GLN A 173 9.25 16.70 13.32
CA GLN A 173 7.86 16.33 13.06
C GLN A 173 7.60 15.98 11.60
N ASN A 174 8.08 16.81 10.65
CA ASN A 174 7.79 16.62 9.23
C ASN A 174 8.73 15.64 8.53
N ARG A 175 9.89 15.32 9.12
CA ARG A 175 10.93 14.56 8.39
C ARG A 175 10.42 13.23 7.87
N PHE A 176 9.74 12.43 8.67
CA PHE A 176 9.27 11.13 8.20
C PHE A 176 8.07 11.22 7.28
N GLU A 177 7.26 12.28 7.34
CA GLU A 177 6.21 12.55 6.36
C GLU A 177 6.83 12.77 4.97
N VAL A 178 7.84 13.65 4.90
CA VAL A 178 8.60 13.93 3.67
C VAL A 178 9.31 12.68 3.15
N LEU A 179 10.07 11.98 4.00
CA LEU A 179 10.83 10.79 3.58
C LEU A 179 9.91 9.64 3.15
N THR A 180 8.76 9.46 3.80
CA THR A 180 7.76 8.45 3.40
C THR A 180 7.17 8.77 2.04
N PHE A 181 6.86 10.04 1.76
CA PHE A 181 6.35 10.44 0.45
C PHE A 181 7.40 10.30 -0.66
N LEU A 182 8.65 10.68 -0.41
CA LEU A 182 9.74 10.48 -1.37
C LEU A 182 9.95 8.98 -1.67
N LEU A 183 9.86 8.14 -0.64
CA LEU A 183 9.95 6.69 -0.82
C LEU A 183 8.73 6.14 -1.59
N LEU A 184 7.55 6.73 -1.43
CA LEU A 184 6.38 6.42 -2.27
C LEU A 184 6.63 6.79 -3.74
N CYS A 185 7.25 7.94 -4.03
CA CYS A 185 7.64 8.32 -5.39
C CYS A 185 8.67 7.35 -5.98
N TYR A 186 9.63 6.88 -5.18
CA TYR A 186 10.54 5.80 -5.58
C TYR A 186 9.80 4.51 -5.91
N ASN A 187 8.85 4.12 -5.04
CA ASN A 187 8.03 2.93 -5.23
C ASN A 187 7.20 2.97 -6.51
N ALA A 188 6.73 4.16 -6.92
CA ALA A 188 6.02 4.35 -8.19
C ALA A 188 6.90 4.09 -9.44
N ALA A 189 8.23 4.13 -9.30
CA ALA A 189 9.19 3.96 -10.39
C ALA A 189 10.05 2.69 -10.29
N LEU A 190 9.71 1.73 -9.42
CA LEU A 190 10.48 0.51 -9.15
C LEU A 190 10.84 -0.29 -10.41
N SER A 191 9.94 -0.35 -11.39
CA SER A 191 10.14 -1.04 -12.66
C SER A 191 11.30 -0.50 -13.50
N TYR A 192 11.72 0.74 -13.25
CA TYR A 192 12.83 1.39 -13.93
C TYR A 192 14.12 1.43 -13.11
N MET A 193 14.10 0.95 -11.86
CA MET A 193 15.26 1.01 -10.96
C MET A 193 16.28 -0.08 -11.33
N THR A 194 17.56 0.28 -11.22
CA THR A 194 18.69 -0.64 -11.44
C THR A 194 18.88 -1.57 -10.24
N SER A 195 19.54 -2.72 -10.44
CA SER A 195 19.89 -3.65 -9.35
C SER A 195 20.67 -2.94 -8.24
N SER A 196 21.63 -2.06 -8.59
CA SER A 196 22.39 -1.27 -7.60
C SER A 196 21.49 -0.41 -6.71
N SER A 197 20.41 0.16 -7.27
CA SER A 197 19.43 0.94 -6.52
C SER A 197 18.59 0.07 -5.58
N LEU A 198 18.12 -1.10 -6.06
CA LEU A 198 17.38 -2.06 -5.22
C LEU A 198 18.25 -2.60 -4.08
N GLN A 199 19.52 -2.90 -4.36
CA GLN A 199 20.50 -3.28 -3.34
C GLN A 199 20.70 -2.17 -2.31
N SER A 200 20.83 -0.93 -2.75
CA SER A 200 20.92 0.25 -1.86
C SER A 200 19.65 0.39 -1.01
N LEU A 201 18.45 0.18 -1.57
CA LEU A 201 17.20 0.17 -0.82
C LEU A 201 17.16 -0.92 0.26
N CYS A 202 17.53 -2.17 -0.07
CA CYS A 202 17.57 -3.25 0.92
C CYS A 202 18.59 -2.96 2.03
N GLN A 203 19.75 -2.39 1.68
CA GLN A 203 20.76 -1.97 2.65
C GLN A 203 20.28 -0.83 3.54
N LEU A 204 19.67 0.22 2.98
CA LEU A 204 19.01 1.29 3.73
C LEU A 204 18.01 0.70 4.73
N SER A 205 17.10 -0.15 4.24
CA SER A 205 16.03 -0.75 5.03
C SER A 205 16.59 -1.51 6.24
N SER A 206 17.58 -2.38 5.99
CA SER A 206 18.25 -3.16 7.04
C SER A 206 18.97 -2.24 8.04
N ARG A 207 19.73 -1.25 7.56
CA ARG A 207 20.49 -0.33 8.42
C ARG A 207 19.58 0.54 9.29
N VAL A 208 18.54 1.17 8.72
CA VAL A 208 17.59 2.03 9.45
C VAL A 208 16.85 1.23 10.53
N CYS A 209 16.43 0.01 10.22
CA CYS A 209 15.63 -0.79 11.14
C CYS A 209 16.42 -1.26 12.36
N ILE A 210 17.70 -1.58 12.22
CA ILE A 210 18.50 -2.12 13.31
C ILE A 210 19.46 -1.13 13.96
N CYS A 211 19.58 0.10 13.44
CA CYS A 211 20.43 1.14 14.01
C CYS A 211 20.12 1.38 15.50
N GLY A 212 21.10 1.22 16.38
CA GLY A 212 20.95 1.35 17.83
C GLY A 212 20.32 0.14 18.55
N TYR A 213 20.18 -0.99 17.86
CA TYR A 213 19.67 -2.26 18.43
C TYR A 213 20.76 -3.35 18.42
N PRO A 214 20.68 -4.37 19.30
CA PRO A 214 21.66 -5.46 19.35
C PRO A 214 21.88 -6.17 18.01
N ARG A 215 20.82 -6.26 17.18
CA ARG A 215 20.89 -6.87 15.85
C ARG A 215 21.88 -6.14 14.90
N GLN A 216 22.20 -4.86 15.13
CA GLN A 216 23.23 -4.14 14.38
C GLN A 216 24.59 -4.82 14.46
N GLN A 217 24.97 -5.28 15.66
CA GLN A 217 26.25 -5.97 15.89
C GLN A 217 26.26 -7.33 15.18
N LEU A 218 25.13 -8.06 15.21
CA LEU A 218 24.97 -9.32 14.50
C LEU A 218 25.11 -9.14 12.98
N ARG A 219 24.60 -8.04 12.41
CA ARG A 219 24.76 -7.70 10.99
C ARG A 219 26.10 -7.05 10.66
N ARG A 220 26.96 -6.78 11.65
CA ARG A 220 28.27 -6.13 11.52
C ARG A 220 28.24 -4.78 10.79
N TYR A 221 27.13 -4.03 10.92
CA TYR A 221 27.10 -2.67 10.39
C TYR A 221 27.89 -1.72 11.29
N LYS A 222 28.88 -1.06 10.68
CA LYS A 222 29.69 -0.02 11.32
C LYS A 222 28.99 1.34 11.21
N GLY A 223 29.25 2.23 12.16
CA GLY A 223 28.73 3.60 12.15
C GLY A 223 28.01 3.95 13.44
N ILE A 224 27.12 4.93 13.34
CA ILE A 224 26.32 5.45 14.46
C ILE A 224 25.50 4.30 15.06
N SER A 225 25.49 4.21 16.39
CA SER A 225 24.75 3.20 17.16
C SER A 225 23.67 3.85 18.02
N SER A 226 22.95 4.82 17.44
CA SER A 226 21.84 5.53 18.08
C SER A 226 20.53 5.11 17.43
N ARG A 227 19.49 4.92 18.25
CA ARG A 227 18.18 4.50 17.73
C ARG A 227 17.54 5.63 16.94
N LEU A 228 17.26 5.36 15.67
CA LEU A 228 16.49 6.26 14.82
C LEU A 228 15.00 6.07 15.14
N THR A 229 14.26 7.13 15.47
CA THR A 229 12.80 7.04 15.55
C THR A 229 12.24 6.92 14.13
N VAL A 230 11.47 5.88 13.83
CA VAL A 230 10.95 5.58 12.48
C VAL A 230 9.45 5.34 12.59
N THR A 231 8.66 5.77 11.60
CA THR A 231 7.20 5.62 11.57
C THR A 231 6.77 4.30 10.93
N SER A 232 5.57 3.80 11.28
CA SER A 232 4.97 2.59 10.66
C SER A 232 4.84 2.74 9.14
N GLU A 233 4.32 3.88 8.68
CA GLU A 233 4.10 4.18 7.25
C GLU A 233 5.41 4.11 6.45
N PHE A 234 6.51 4.63 7.00
CA PHE A 234 7.83 4.54 6.37
C PHE A 234 8.27 3.07 6.21
N LEU A 235 8.08 2.23 7.24
CA LEU A 235 8.39 0.81 7.14
C LEU A 235 7.53 0.09 6.10
N VAL A 236 6.24 0.43 5.98
CA VAL A 236 5.35 -0.14 4.93
C VAL A 236 5.84 0.23 3.53
N GLN A 237 6.31 1.46 3.33
CA GLN A 237 6.92 1.86 2.06
C GLN A 237 8.23 1.11 1.78
N LEU A 238 9.08 0.88 2.79
CA LEU A 238 10.28 0.04 2.63
C LEU A 238 9.91 -1.40 2.25
N ILE A 239 8.91 -1.99 2.93
CA ILE A 239 8.44 -3.35 2.65
C ILE A 239 7.96 -3.48 1.21
N THR A 240 7.28 -2.47 0.67
CA THR A 240 6.84 -2.45 -0.73
C THR A 240 8.02 -2.58 -1.70
N GLY A 241 9.06 -1.77 -1.52
CA GLY A 241 10.26 -1.85 -2.37
C GLY A 241 11.09 -3.11 -2.12
N ILE A 242 11.15 -3.62 -0.88
CA ILE A 242 11.79 -4.91 -0.56
C ILE A 242 11.07 -6.07 -1.27
N HIS A 243 9.74 -6.08 -1.28
CA HIS A 243 8.95 -7.08 -1.99
C HIS A 243 9.29 -7.09 -3.48
N TYR A 244 9.40 -5.91 -4.10
CA TYR A 244 9.84 -5.82 -5.49
C TYR A 244 11.27 -6.35 -5.67
N ALA A 245 12.21 -5.98 -4.81
CA ALA A 245 13.60 -6.46 -4.87
C ALA A 245 13.70 -7.99 -4.77
N LEU A 246 12.91 -8.60 -3.87
CA LEU A 246 12.79 -10.05 -3.74
C LEU A 246 12.32 -10.71 -5.05
N CYS A 247 11.34 -10.13 -5.73
CA CYS A 247 10.85 -10.67 -7.01
C CYS A 247 11.80 -10.42 -8.21
N ASN A 248 12.83 -9.57 -8.06
CA ASN A 248 13.69 -9.11 -9.15
C ASN A 248 15.19 -9.42 -8.93
N GLY A 249 15.48 -10.56 -8.30
CA GLY A 249 16.84 -11.12 -8.23
C GLY A 249 17.64 -10.76 -6.96
N GLU A 250 17.15 -9.87 -6.10
CA GLU A 250 17.84 -9.46 -4.87
C GLU A 250 17.33 -10.25 -3.64
N MET A 251 17.26 -11.58 -3.75
CA MET A 251 16.67 -12.45 -2.73
C MET A 251 17.39 -12.39 -1.38
N ASP A 252 18.73 -12.42 -1.38
CA ASP A 252 19.53 -12.46 -0.13
C ASP A 252 19.42 -11.15 0.64
N LEU A 253 19.64 -10.02 -0.05
CA LEU A 253 19.55 -8.70 0.54
C LEU A 253 18.11 -8.35 0.91
N GLY A 254 17.14 -8.70 0.07
CA GLY A 254 15.72 -8.48 0.33
C GLY A 254 15.22 -9.27 1.54
N SER A 255 15.58 -10.56 1.66
CA SER A 255 15.17 -11.40 2.80
C SER A 255 15.79 -10.90 4.10
N LYS A 256 17.08 -10.53 4.06
CA LYS A 256 17.78 -9.92 5.19
C LYS A 256 17.10 -8.63 5.63
N ALA A 257 16.77 -7.75 4.69
CA ALA A 257 16.10 -6.49 4.95
C ALA A 257 14.70 -6.70 5.54
N LEU A 258 13.92 -7.64 4.99
CA LEU A 258 12.58 -7.95 5.49
C LEU A 258 12.62 -8.46 6.94
N ASP A 259 13.54 -9.37 7.26
CA ASP A 259 13.71 -9.87 8.64
C ASP A 259 14.10 -8.77 9.62
N ASP A 260 14.91 -7.81 9.17
CA ASP A 260 15.36 -6.68 9.98
C ASP A 260 14.24 -5.64 10.17
N VAL A 261 13.40 -5.40 9.16
CA VAL A 261 12.18 -4.59 9.26
C VAL A 261 11.17 -5.23 10.21
N LEU A 262 10.92 -6.53 10.08
CA LEU A 262 10.02 -7.26 10.97
C LEU A 262 10.51 -7.23 12.42
N TYR A 263 11.82 -7.39 12.65
CA TYR A 263 12.41 -7.24 13.98
C TYR A 263 12.16 -5.85 14.56
N ARG A 264 12.33 -4.79 13.76
CA ARG A 264 12.04 -3.43 14.23
C ARG A 264 10.56 -3.23 14.53
N ALA A 265 9.68 -3.69 13.64
CA ALA A 265 8.23 -3.57 13.81
C ALA A 265 7.72 -4.37 15.04
N GLN A 266 8.37 -5.48 15.40
CA GLN A 266 8.07 -6.22 16.64
C GLN A 266 8.45 -5.42 17.89
N LEU A 267 9.62 -4.78 17.88
CA LEU A 267 10.08 -3.98 19.03
C LEU A 267 9.24 -2.72 19.25
N GLU A 268 8.82 -2.07 18.17
CA GLU A 268 8.00 -0.84 18.22
C GLU A 268 6.49 -1.13 18.19
N LEU A 269 6.08 -2.40 18.10
CA LEU A 269 4.69 -2.84 18.04
C LEU A 269 3.88 -2.19 16.88
N TYR A 270 4.47 -2.13 15.67
CA TYR A 270 3.82 -1.57 14.49
C TYR A 270 3.01 -2.64 13.72
N PRO A 271 1.67 -2.68 13.86
CA PRO A 271 0.86 -3.78 13.34
C PRO A 271 0.84 -3.83 11.81
N GLU A 272 0.82 -2.69 11.13
CA GLU A 272 0.73 -2.62 9.67
C GLU A 272 1.99 -3.19 9.01
N ALA A 273 3.17 -2.76 9.47
CA ALA A 273 4.45 -3.28 8.98
C ALA A 273 4.59 -4.78 9.28
N LEU A 274 4.14 -5.25 10.45
CA LEU A 274 4.12 -6.68 10.78
C LEU A 274 3.17 -7.47 9.87
N LEU A 275 1.96 -6.95 9.64
CA LEU A 275 0.96 -7.60 8.81
C LEU A 275 1.46 -7.77 7.37
N VAL A 276 1.90 -6.68 6.74
CA VAL A 276 2.37 -6.69 5.34
C VAL A 276 3.63 -7.54 5.21
N GLY A 277 4.61 -7.36 6.12
CA GLY A 277 5.86 -8.11 6.06
C GLY A 277 5.68 -9.61 6.27
N ASN A 278 4.81 -10.03 7.21
CA ASN A 278 4.50 -11.44 7.40
C ASN A 278 3.72 -12.03 6.22
N ALA A 279 2.79 -11.26 5.63
CA ALA A 279 2.08 -11.71 4.42
C ALA A 279 3.04 -12.01 3.26
N ILE A 280 4.06 -11.16 3.05
CA ILE A 280 5.11 -11.40 2.06
C ILE A 280 5.92 -12.65 2.41
N LYS A 281 6.36 -12.77 3.67
CA LYS A 281 7.15 -13.92 4.13
C LYS A 281 6.39 -15.25 3.95
N SER A 282 5.10 -15.28 4.25
CA SER A 282 4.24 -16.45 4.02
C SER A 282 4.03 -16.75 2.54
N SER A 283 3.85 -15.73 1.71
CA SER A 283 3.75 -15.89 0.24
C SER A 283 5.01 -16.53 -0.35
N GLN A 284 6.19 -16.10 0.12
CA GLN A 284 7.47 -16.67 -0.32
C GLN A 284 7.65 -18.14 0.11
N GLN A 285 7.26 -18.48 1.34
CA GLN A 285 7.28 -19.88 1.79
C GLN A 285 6.38 -20.75 0.91
N CYS A 286 5.19 -20.24 0.54
CA CYS A 286 4.29 -20.94 -0.37
C CYS A 286 4.90 -21.10 -1.78
N ALA A 287 5.61 -20.09 -2.29
CA ALA A 287 6.31 -20.17 -3.57
C ALA A 287 7.48 -21.17 -3.55
N ALA A 288 8.28 -21.18 -2.48
CA ALA A 288 9.39 -22.11 -2.30
C ALA A 288 8.91 -23.58 -2.25
N LEU A 289 7.83 -23.84 -1.50
CA LEU A 289 7.20 -25.16 -1.43
C LEU A 289 6.70 -25.63 -2.81
N LYS A 290 6.17 -24.74 -3.65
CA LYS A 290 5.76 -25.06 -5.03
C LYS A 290 6.95 -25.37 -5.95
N SER A 291 8.08 -24.67 -5.79
CA SER A 291 9.29 -24.93 -6.59
C SER A 291 9.95 -26.28 -6.25
N GLY A 292 9.83 -26.73 -5.00
CA GLY A 292 10.33 -28.03 -4.55
C GLY A 292 9.36 -29.20 -4.77
N ALA A 293 8.08 -28.94 -5.07
CA ALA A 293 7.01 -29.95 -5.05
C ALA A 293 6.14 -30.01 -6.31
N SER A 294 6.65 -29.67 -7.50
CA SER A 294 5.88 -29.87 -8.75
C SER A 294 6.53 -30.85 -9.72
N LYS A 295 6.19 -32.14 -9.55
CA LYS A 295 5.78 -32.97 -10.69
C LYS A 295 4.25 -33.06 -10.86
N GLU A 296 3.44 -32.52 -9.95
CA GLU A 296 1.99 -32.42 -10.14
C GLU A 296 1.49 -31.05 -9.66
N GLY A 297 0.77 -30.37 -10.54
CA GLY A 297 0.37 -28.99 -10.37
C GLY A 297 -0.63 -28.79 -9.22
N ALA A 298 -0.26 -27.96 -8.24
CA ALA A 298 -1.16 -27.51 -7.19
C ALA A 298 -1.38 -25.99 -7.29
N ARG A 299 -2.65 -25.62 -7.49
CA ARG A 299 -3.16 -24.26 -7.73
C ARG A 299 -2.79 -23.29 -6.60
N SER A 300 -2.49 -22.05 -6.96
CA SER A 300 -1.84 -21.06 -6.08
C SER A 300 -2.73 -20.43 -5.02
N ILE A 301 -4.05 -20.64 -5.08
CA ILE A 301 -5.03 -20.23 -4.08
C ILE A 301 -6.05 -21.37 -3.96
N GLN A 302 -6.03 -22.12 -2.85
CA GLN A 302 -7.18 -22.94 -2.48
C GLN A 302 -8.16 -22.03 -1.73
N VAL A 303 -9.01 -21.33 -2.49
CA VAL A 303 -10.31 -20.98 -1.93
C VAL A 303 -11.06 -22.31 -1.92
N GLU A 304 -11.33 -22.86 -0.74
CA GLU A 304 -12.42 -23.81 -0.60
C GLU A 304 -13.71 -23.05 -0.92
N ILE A 305 -13.99 -22.90 -2.21
CA ILE A 305 -15.35 -22.68 -2.65
C ILE A 305 -16.01 -23.99 -2.28
N THR A 306 -16.71 -24.04 -1.15
CA THR A 306 -17.67 -25.12 -0.89
C THR A 306 -18.44 -25.25 -2.18
N PRO A 307 -18.35 -26.38 -2.90
CA PRO A 307 -18.99 -26.48 -4.19
C PRO A 307 -20.47 -26.25 -3.93
N THR A 308 -20.98 -25.11 -4.37
CA THR A 308 -22.38 -24.95 -4.69
C THR A 308 -22.61 -25.80 -5.93
N SER A 309 -22.49 -27.11 -5.72
CA SER A 309 -23.16 -28.08 -6.57
C SER A 309 -24.55 -27.52 -6.77
N SER A 310 -24.96 -27.41 -8.03
CA SER A 310 -26.31 -27.04 -8.44
C SER A 310 -27.31 -28.12 -8.05
N ARG A 311 -27.20 -28.65 -6.83
CA ARG A 311 -28.31 -29.22 -6.10
C ARG A 311 -29.07 -28.04 -5.52
N ILE A 312 -29.84 -27.38 -6.39
CA ILE A 312 -31.13 -26.88 -5.96
C ILE A 312 -31.79 -28.09 -5.30
N SER A 313 -31.74 -28.14 -3.97
CA SER A 313 -32.55 -29.08 -3.21
C SER A 313 -33.97 -28.78 -3.64
N ARG A 314 -34.58 -29.71 -4.39
CA ARG A 314 -35.99 -29.65 -4.80
C ARG A 314 -36.95 -29.74 -3.62
N ASN A 315 -36.45 -29.64 -2.40
CA ASN A 315 -37.23 -29.67 -1.16
C ASN A 315 -37.09 -28.36 -0.39
N ALA A 316 -36.97 -27.21 -1.08
CA ALA A 316 -37.17 -25.93 -0.43
C ALA A 316 -38.60 -25.90 0.13
N VAL A 317 -38.69 -26.08 1.45
CA VAL A 317 -39.95 -26.02 2.18
C VAL A 317 -40.45 -24.58 2.10
N THR A 318 -41.34 -24.32 1.15
CA THR A 318 -42.05 -23.05 1.08
C THR A 318 -43.09 -23.00 2.21
N SER A 319 -43.48 -21.81 2.64
CA SER A 319 -44.56 -21.60 3.61
C SER A 319 -45.88 -22.29 3.21
N LEU A 320 -46.04 -22.64 1.93
CA LEU A 320 -47.12 -23.45 1.39
C LEU A 320 -47.03 -24.93 1.82
N SER A 321 -45.83 -25.52 1.87
CA SER A 321 -45.58 -26.92 2.28
C SER A 321 -45.91 -27.17 3.76
N ILE A 322 -45.80 -26.14 4.61
CA ILE A 322 -46.14 -26.22 6.04
C ILE A 322 -47.67 -26.16 6.24
N ARG A 323 -48.42 -25.48 5.37
CA ARG A 323 -49.89 -25.43 5.44
C ARG A 323 -50.58 -26.74 5.06
N GLY A 324 -49.92 -27.61 4.29
CA GLY A 324 -50.48 -28.91 3.86
C GLY A 324 -50.51 -29.97 4.96
N HIS A 325 -49.61 -29.88 5.95
CA HIS A 325 -49.59 -30.81 7.08
C HIS A 325 -50.41 -30.27 8.26
N ARG A 326 -51.72 -30.15 8.08
CA ARG A 326 -52.64 -30.09 9.24
C ARG A 326 -52.72 -31.48 9.85
N TRP A 327 -52.25 -31.61 11.09
CA TRP A 327 -52.38 -32.80 11.92
C TRP A 327 -53.80 -33.39 11.84
N LYS A 328 -53.93 -34.57 11.25
CA LYS A 328 -55.10 -35.42 11.44
C LYS A 328 -54.96 -36.03 12.84
N ARG A 329 -55.70 -35.49 13.81
CA ARG A 329 -55.83 -36.10 15.14
C ARG A 329 -56.47 -37.48 14.94
N HIS A 330 -55.83 -38.51 15.47
CA HIS A 330 -56.43 -39.83 15.56
C HIS A 330 -57.12 -39.91 16.92
N ASP A 331 -58.44 -39.84 16.93
CA ASP A 331 -59.25 -40.24 18.08
C ASP A 331 -59.43 -41.77 18.03
N GLY A 332 -59.34 -42.44 19.19
CA GLY A 332 -59.95 -43.75 19.44
C GLY A 332 -59.02 -44.96 19.61
N ASP A 333 -58.46 -45.10 20.83
CA ASP A 333 -58.50 -46.24 21.76
C ASP A 333 -58.03 -47.69 21.42
N PRO A 334 -57.66 -48.48 22.47
CA PRO A 334 -56.59 -49.49 22.41
C PRO A 334 -57.09 -50.94 22.46
N ALA A 335 -56.34 -51.88 21.85
CA ALA A 335 -56.26 -53.29 22.29
C ALA A 335 -55.06 -54.02 21.67
N THR A 336 -54.41 -54.81 22.51
CA THR A 336 -53.11 -55.50 22.36
C THR A 336 -53.24 -56.89 21.68
N PRO A 337 -52.20 -57.75 21.62
CA PRO A 337 -51.25 -57.96 20.52
C PRO A 337 -51.42 -59.31 19.79
N GLY A 338 -50.93 -59.41 18.55
CA GLY A 338 -50.64 -60.70 17.95
C GLY A 338 -50.46 -60.65 16.44
N GLY A 339 -49.32 -61.14 15.94
CA GLY A 339 -49.14 -61.48 14.52
C GLY A 339 -47.94 -60.81 13.87
N GLN A 340 -46.97 -61.64 13.49
CA GLN A 340 -45.79 -61.30 12.68
C GLN A 340 -46.19 -60.75 11.31
N GLY A 341 -45.37 -59.87 10.74
CA GLY A 341 -45.46 -59.49 9.33
C GLY A 341 -44.52 -58.34 8.96
N SER A 342 -43.42 -58.66 8.28
CA SER A 342 -42.54 -57.66 7.65
C SER A 342 -43.22 -57.03 6.44
N SER A 343 -43.09 -55.72 6.23
CA SER A 343 -43.07 -55.14 4.88
C SER A 343 -42.59 -53.69 4.89
N ILE A 344 -41.47 -53.47 4.20
CA ILE A 344 -40.92 -52.19 3.77
C ILE A 344 -41.95 -51.48 2.86
N PRO A 345 -42.22 -50.17 3.00
CA PRO A 345 -43.04 -49.48 2.02
C PRO A 345 -42.22 -49.15 0.78
N GLU A 346 -42.62 -49.75 -0.33
CA GLU A 346 -42.11 -49.53 -1.69
C GLU A 346 -42.61 -48.15 -2.20
N ILE A 347 -41.70 -47.24 -2.53
CA ILE A 347 -42.05 -45.95 -3.15
C ILE A 347 -42.10 -46.17 -4.67
N SER A 348 -43.32 -46.21 -5.21
CA SER A 348 -43.59 -46.21 -6.64
C SER A 348 -43.16 -44.88 -7.28
N VAL A 349 -42.25 -44.95 -8.25
CA VAL A 349 -41.87 -43.83 -9.11
C VAL A 349 -42.74 -43.86 -10.37
N THR A 350 -43.75 -43.00 -10.43
CA THR A 350 -44.52 -42.74 -11.65
C THR A 350 -43.77 -41.75 -12.54
N MET A 351 -43.32 -42.22 -13.70
CA MET A 351 -42.91 -41.35 -14.82
C MET A 351 -44.12 -41.12 -15.73
N PRO A 352 -44.36 -39.89 -16.23
CA PRO A 352 -45.11 -39.72 -17.47
C PRO A 352 -44.21 -39.22 -18.59
N ASN A 353 -44.36 -39.90 -19.73
CA ASN A 353 -43.80 -39.63 -21.03
C ASN A 353 -44.09 -38.22 -21.55
N GLY A 354 -43.23 -37.79 -22.48
CA GLY A 354 -43.38 -36.54 -23.21
C GLY A 354 -44.59 -36.51 -24.12
N ASP A 355 -45.02 -35.28 -24.40
CA ASP A 355 -45.83 -34.97 -25.55
C ASP A 355 -45.30 -33.72 -26.26
N SER A 356 -45.31 -33.84 -27.58
CA SER A 356 -44.75 -32.96 -28.58
C SER A 356 -45.72 -31.81 -28.89
N LEU A 357 -45.27 -30.56 -28.81
CA LEU A 357 -45.87 -29.46 -29.57
C LEU A 357 -44.76 -28.57 -30.15
N ARG A 358 -44.86 -28.40 -31.47
CA ARG A 358 -43.90 -27.79 -32.40
C ARG A 358 -43.74 -26.26 -32.26
N PRO A 359 -42.65 -25.70 -32.80
CA PRO A 359 -42.29 -24.28 -32.71
C PRO A 359 -43.03 -23.42 -33.74
N ARG A 360 -43.26 -22.14 -33.41
CA ARG A 360 -43.79 -21.13 -34.34
C ARG A 360 -42.91 -19.88 -34.29
N ASP A 361 -42.10 -19.71 -35.32
CA ASP A 361 -41.46 -18.45 -35.72
C ASP A 361 -42.00 -18.07 -37.12
N PRO A 362 -41.62 -16.92 -37.72
CA PRO A 362 -41.78 -15.54 -37.28
C PRO A 362 -42.51 -14.72 -38.38
N ARG A 363 -42.86 -13.44 -38.16
CA ARG A 363 -42.82 -12.42 -39.24
C ARG A 363 -43.02 -10.98 -38.73
N PRO A 364 -42.49 -9.97 -39.47
CA PRO A 364 -42.11 -8.66 -38.97
C PRO A 364 -43.15 -7.58 -39.29
N LEU A 365 -43.12 -6.48 -38.55
CA LEU A 365 -43.65 -5.20 -39.01
C LEU A 365 -42.68 -4.06 -38.65
N THR A 366 -42.37 -3.32 -39.69
CA THR A 366 -41.53 -2.13 -39.85
C THR A 366 -42.24 -0.84 -39.42
N GLN A 367 -41.44 0.21 -39.18
CA GLN A 367 -41.76 1.66 -39.12
C GLN A 367 -42.56 2.10 -37.88
N SER A 368 -42.26 3.20 -37.18
CA SER A 368 -41.59 4.46 -37.52
C SER A 368 -41.26 5.23 -36.23
N ASP A 369 -40.15 5.98 -36.20
CA ASP A 369 -39.89 7.09 -35.25
C ASP A 369 -41.01 8.16 -35.34
N PRO A 370 -41.19 9.04 -34.34
CA PRO A 370 -40.33 10.23 -34.23
C PRO A 370 -39.94 10.65 -32.79
N GLU A 371 -38.74 11.21 -32.64
CA GLU A 371 -38.41 12.19 -31.60
C GLU A 371 -39.32 13.43 -31.69
N PRO A 372 -39.41 14.24 -30.63
CA PRO A 372 -38.72 15.53 -30.76
C PRO A 372 -37.95 15.97 -29.51
N LEU A 373 -36.84 16.65 -29.83
CA LEU A 373 -36.12 17.68 -29.06
C LEU A 373 -37.02 18.53 -28.13
N GLY A 374 -36.46 18.85 -26.97
CA GLY A 374 -36.99 19.90 -26.08
C GLY A 374 -35.95 20.34 -25.05
N SER A 375 -35.07 21.26 -25.48
CA SER A 375 -34.18 22.06 -24.65
C SER A 375 -34.92 22.84 -23.55
N ALA A 376 -34.37 22.90 -22.34
CA ALA A 376 -34.33 24.13 -21.55
C ALA A 376 -33.30 24.04 -20.41
N SER A 377 -32.30 24.91 -20.49
CA SER A 377 -31.57 25.48 -19.35
C SER A 377 -32.53 25.95 -18.24
N GLU A 378 -32.14 25.79 -16.98
CA GLU A 378 -32.12 26.86 -15.97
C GLU A 378 -31.43 26.35 -14.69
N VAL A 379 -30.24 26.90 -14.37
CA VAL A 379 -30.00 27.96 -13.37
C VAL A 379 -30.00 27.42 -11.93
N SER A 380 -28.79 27.38 -11.36
CA SER A 380 -28.53 27.31 -9.92
C SER A 380 -29.18 28.48 -9.18
N PRO A 381 -29.45 28.31 -7.87
CA PRO A 381 -28.85 29.27 -6.96
C PRO A 381 -28.17 28.60 -5.76
N THR A 382 -26.97 29.09 -5.54
CA THR A 382 -26.27 29.21 -4.27
C THR A 382 -27.18 29.67 -3.13
N HIS A 383 -27.12 29.01 -1.96
CA HIS A 383 -27.13 29.71 -0.67
C HIS A 383 -26.72 28.79 0.49
N ASP A 384 -25.57 29.12 1.09
CA ASP A 384 -25.25 28.88 2.51
C ASP A 384 -26.28 29.60 3.40
N PRO A 385 -26.62 29.05 4.59
CA PRO A 385 -25.94 29.54 5.79
C PRO A 385 -25.77 28.50 6.94
N SER A 386 -24.58 28.49 7.54
CA SER A 386 -24.35 28.24 8.97
C SER A 386 -24.02 29.60 9.64
N PRO A 387 -24.23 29.86 10.95
CA PRO A 387 -23.91 28.96 12.07
C PRO A 387 -24.79 29.06 13.34
N ARG A 388 -24.80 28.00 14.18
CA ARG A 388 -25.06 27.97 15.63
C ARG A 388 -24.93 26.49 16.03
N GLY A 389 -24.02 26.04 16.88
CA GLY A 389 -23.63 26.59 18.17
C GLY A 389 -24.28 25.74 19.27
N GLN A 390 -23.69 24.59 19.60
CA GLN A 390 -23.97 23.90 20.87
C GLN A 390 -22.74 23.12 21.34
N GLU A 391 -21.94 23.82 22.14
CA GLU A 391 -20.80 23.31 22.87
C GLU A 391 -21.29 22.73 24.20
N VAL A 392 -21.14 21.42 24.40
CA VAL A 392 -21.44 20.75 25.67
C VAL A 392 -20.19 20.76 26.53
N ARG A 393 -20.12 21.72 27.45
CA ARG A 393 -19.08 21.82 28.49
C ARG A 393 -19.61 21.23 29.80
N ARG A 394 -19.02 20.13 30.29
CA ARG A 394 -19.24 19.64 31.67
C ARG A 394 -17.91 19.54 32.44
N GLN A 395 -17.72 20.59 33.26
CA GLN A 395 -17.13 20.67 34.61
C GLN A 395 -15.84 19.90 34.95
N LYS A 396 -14.75 20.66 35.09
CA LYS A 396 -13.64 20.41 36.02
C LYS A 396 -14.03 20.89 37.43
N SER A 397 -13.79 20.06 38.45
CA SER A 397 -13.83 20.45 39.87
C SER A 397 -12.44 20.90 40.31
N VAL A 398 -12.37 21.97 41.11
CA VAL A 398 -11.16 22.62 41.63
C VAL A 398 -11.37 22.98 43.10
N ARG A 399 -10.26 22.90 43.88
CA ARG A 399 -9.96 23.35 45.27
C ARG A 399 -10.14 22.29 46.37
N ARG A 400 -9.22 22.13 47.32
CA ARG A 400 -8.43 23.17 48.03
C ARG A 400 -6.97 22.77 48.33
N LEU A 401 -6.10 23.78 48.22
CA LEU A 401 -4.84 23.92 48.98
C LEU A 401 -5.15 24.33 50.43
N VAL A 402 -4.31 23.86 51.36
CA VAL A 402 -4.00 24.56 52.62
C VAL A 402 -2.48 24.42 52.84
N ASP A 403 -1.84 25.58 52.98
CA ASP A 403 -0.49 25.90 53.49
C ASP A 403 -0.17 25.17 54.82
N GLU A 404 1.04 25.08 55.39
CA GLU A 404 2.27 25.87 55.32
C GLU A 404 3.38 25.08 56.07
N SER A 405 4.60 25.61 55.99
CA SER A 405 5.66 25.59 57.02
C SER A 405 6.89 24.67 56.83
N SER A 406 7.99 25.36 56.50
CA SER A 406 9.34 25.28 57.11
C SER A 406 10.27 24.09 56.83
N GLY A 407 11.22 24.32 55.90
CA GLY A 407 12.65 24.48 56.25
C GLY A 407 13.53 23.22 56.48
N PRO A 408 14.85 23.31 56.26
CA PRO A 408 15.65 22.19 55.74
C PRO A 408 16.61 21.56 56.77
N SER A 409 16.98 20.29 56.57
CA SER A 409 18.19 19.66 57.13
C SER A 409 18.40 18.30 56.44
N SER A 410 19.47 18.13 55.66
CA SER A 410 20.77 17.59 56.09
C SER A 410 20.86 16.06 55.98
N ALA A 411 21.73 15.64 55.05
CA ALA A 411 22.63 14.49 55.06
C ALA A 411 22.38 13.31 56.03
N GLY A 412 22.32 12.10 55.47
CA GLY A 412 22.36 10.85 56.23
C GLY A 412 22.63 9.64 55.35
N ARG A 413 23.91 9.33 55.17
CA ARG A 413 24.48 8.13 54.54
C ARG A 413 24.26 6.91 55.46
N ALA A 414 24.02 5.75 54.84
CA ALA A 414 24.54 4.40 55.17
C ALA A 414 23.49 3.28 55.33
N GLN A 415 23.66 2.28 54.47
CA GLN A 415 23.70 0.82 54.75
C GLN A 415 22.57 0.22 55.58
N TYR A 416 21.75 -0.63 54.94
CA TYR A 416 21.92 -2.09 54.96
C TYR A 416 21.42 -2.69 53.63
#